data_AF-A0A3N5L2B7-F1
#
_entry.id   AF-A0A3N5L2B7-F1
#
_cell.length_a   1.000
_cell.length_b   1.000
_cell.length_c   1.000
_cell.angle_alpha   90.00
_cell.angle_beta   90.00
_cell.angle_gamma   90.00
#
_symmetry.space_group_name_H-M   'P 1'
#
loop_
_entity.id
_entity.type
_entity.pdbx_description
1 polymer ?
#
loop_
_entity_poly.entity_id
_entity_poly.type
_entity_poly.pdbx_seq_one_letter_code
_entity_poly.pdbx_strand_id
1 'polypeptide(L)'
;MTNTKDFEKIFVGELDDEVFENHKKLPIYRQSLLIRKLTRTVVDIIDEENDEFNLKQLMLENAYMISSKIMGAEAGELYSYRLENAFSIKRYANELLAEVTLCESKGMGNTTYIPQLKEEIEHLRRMFIEWVDSFDKTKDVEDDWALWRDYGGE
;
A
#
# COMPACT_ATOMS: atom_id res chain seq x y z
N MET A 1 -9.50 2.90 -33.99
CA MET A 1 -9.92 2.06 -32.86
C MET A 1 -8.83 1.04 -32.65
N THR A 2 -7.84 1.37 -31.81
CA THR A 2 -6.73 0.47 -31.50
C THR A 2 -7.28 -0.65 -30.61
N ASN A 3 -6.99 -1.90 -30.96
CA ASN A 3 -7.51 -3.08 -30.29
C ASN A 3 -7.00 -3.10 -28.83
N THR A 4 -7.82 -3.51 -27.87
CA THR A 4 -7.44 -3.64 -26.45
C THR A 4 -6.17 -4.49 -26.28
N LYS A 5 -5.94 -5.45 -27.19
CA LYS A 5 -4.71 -6.26 -27.25
C LYS A 5 -3.44 -5.47 -27.66
N ASP A 6 -3.58 -4.38 -28.40
CA ASP A 6 -2.45 -3.52 -28.77
C ASP A 6 -2.03 -2.61 -27.60
N PHE A 7 -2.98 -2.21 -26.75
CA PHE A 7 -2.68 -1.46 -25.52
C PHE A 7 -1.94 -2.32 -24.49
N GLU A 8 -2.35 -3.59 -24.32
CA GLU A 8 -1.64 -4.55 -23.46
C GLU A 8 -0.20 -4.78 -23.94
N LYS A 9 0.02 -4.87 -25.25
CA LYS A 9 1.36 -5.08 -25.82
C LYS A 9 2.32 -3.89 -25.68
N ILE A 10 1.79 -2.66 -25.64
CA ILE A 10 2.59 -1.43 -25.56
C ILE A 10 3.01 -1.14 -24.10
N PHE A 11 2.15 -1.46 -23.12
CA PHE A 11 2.43 -1.23 -21.69
C PHE A 11 3.04 -2.43 -20.97
N VAL A 12 2.80 -3.65 -21.47
CA VAL A 12 3.22 -4.92 -20.86
C VAL A 12 4.01 -5.71 -21.90
N GLY A 13 5.15 -5.16 -22.32
CA GLY A 13 6.10 -5.92 -23.15
C GLY A 13 6.55 -7.15 -22.38
N GLU A 14 6.21 -8.36 -22.86
CA GLU A 14 6.58 -9.69 -22.35
C GLU A 14 7.32 -9.67 -21.00
N LEU A 15 6.63 -9.27 -19.93
CA LEU A 15 7.16 -9.37 -18.58
C LEU A 15 6.91 -10.81 -18.17
N ASP A 16 7.99 -11.59 -18.05
CA ASP A 16 7.94 -12.95 -17.52
C ASP A 16 7.08 -12.98 -16.25
N ASP A 17 6.22 -14.00 -16.11
CA ASP A 17 5.37 -14.20 -14.93
C ASP A 17 6.19 -14.15 -13.62
N GLU A 18 7.48 -14.46 -13.68
CA GLU A 18 8.43 -14.34 -12.57
C GLU A 18 8.65 -12.89 -12.09
N VAL A 19 8.65 -11.90 -13.00
CA VAL A 19 8.73 -10.47 -12.66
C VAL A 19 7.45 -10.01 -11.96
N PHE A 20 6.29 -10.43 -12.47
CA PHE A 20 5.00 -10.13 -11.84
C PHE A 20 4.85 -10.76 -10.45
N GLU A 21 5.53 -11.86 -10.16
CA GLU A 21 5.42 -12.60 -8.90
C GLU A 21 6.52 -12.26 -7.88
N ASN A 22 7.56 -11.50 -8.27
CA ASN A 22 8.73 -11.24 -7.41
C ASN A 22 8.34 -10.51 -6.11
N HIS A 23 7.36 -9.60 -6.18
CA HIS A 23 6.86 -8.87 -5.02
C HIS A 23 6.33 -9.80 -3.92
N LYS A 24 5.84 -11.02 -4.25
CA LYS A 24 5.33 -11.98 -3.25
C LYS A 24 6.43 -12.56 -2.35
N LYS A 25 7.68 -12.45 -2.77
CA LYS A 25 8.85 -12.83 -1.96
C LYS A 25 9.24 -11.73 -0.97
N LEU A 26 8.81 -10.48 -1.19
CA LEU A 26 9.17 -9.36 -0.33
C LEU A 26 8.54 -9.49 1.05
N PRO A 27 9.34 -9.35 2.12
CA PRO A 27 8.82 -9.33 3.48
C PRO A 27 7.71 -8.28 3.68
N ILE A 28 7.88 -7.07 3.15
CA ILE A 28 6.92 -5.97 3.30
C ILE A 28 5.57 -6.29 2.62
N TYR A 29 5.59 -6.99 1.50
CA TYR A 29 4.37 -7.43 0.83
C TYR A 29 3.60 -8.44 1.68
N ARG A 30 4.30 -9.45 2.22
CA ARG A 30 3.68 -10.44 3.13
C ARG A 30 3.10 -9.77 4.38
N GLN A 31 3.80 -8.77 4.91
CA GLN A 31 3.32 -7.95 6.02
C GLN A 31 2.02 -7.22 5.67
N SER A 32 1.92 -6.65 4.46
CA SER A 32 0.68 -6.01 4.01
C SER A 32 -0.51 -7.00 3.90
N LEU A 33 -0.25 -8.25 3.50
CA LEU A 33 -1.28 -9.29 3.46
C LEU A 33 -1.76 -9.70 4.86
N LEU A 34 -0.86 -9.72 5.84
CA LEU A 34 -1.20 -9.97 7.23
C LEU A 34 -2.09 -8.84 7.78
N ILE A 35 -1.72 -7.58 7.54
CA ILE A 35 -2.54 -6.42 7.90
C ILE A 35 -3.93 -6.56 7.28
N ARG A 36 -4.02 -6.84 5.98
CA ARG A 36 -5.31 -7.04 5.30
C ARG A 36 -6.16 -8.14 5.94
N LYS A 37 -5.55 -9.26 6.32
CA LYS A 37 -6.25 -10.36 7.01
C LYS A 37 -6.76 -9.91 8.37
N LEU A 38 -5.93 -9.23 9.17
CA LEU A 38 -6.32 -8.72 10.49
C LEU A 38 -7.41 -7.65 10.39
N THR A 39 -7.30 -6.71 9.43
CA THR A 39 -8.34 -5.73 9.15
C THR A 39 -9.66 -6.41 8.83
N ARG A 40 -9.66 -7.45 7.99
CA ARG A 40 -10.89 -8.20 7.70
C ARG A 40 -11.49 -8.82 8.96
N THR A 41 -10.66 -9.43 9.81
CA THR A 41 -11.11 -9.99 11.10
C THR A 41 -11.72 -8.91 12.00
N VAL A 42 -11.11 -7.73 12.10
CA VAL A 42 -11.65 -6.61 12.90
C VAL A 42 -13.00 -6.16 12.34
N VAL A 43 -13.06 -5.93 11.03
CA VAL A 43 -14.27 -5.47 10.33
C VAL A 43 -15.42 -6.47 10.44
N ASP A 44 -15.15 -7.78 10.36
CA ASP A 44 -16.18 -8.82 10.49
C ASP A 44 -16.84 -8.87 11.88
N ILE A 45 -16.19 -8.28 12.90
CA ILE A 45 -16.72 -8.22 14.27
C ILE A 45 -17.50 -6.93 14.52
N ILE A 46 -17.32 -5.90 13.69
CA ILE A 46 -18.08 -4.65 13.78
C ILE A 46 -19.51 -4.92 13.28
N ASP A 47 -20.47 -4.69 14.18
CA ASP A 47 -21.90 -4.76 13.87
C ASP A 47 -22.26 -3.72 12.79
N GLU A 48 -23.07 -4.11 11.82
CA GLU A 48 -23.53 -3.24 10.73
C GLU A 48 -24.27 -2.01 11.28
N GLU A 49 -25.04 -2.16 12.37
CA GLU A 49 -25.74 -1.02 12.99
C GLU A 49 -24.79 -0.01 13.64
N ASN A 50 -23.56 -0.45 13.96
CA ASN A 50 -22.52 0.36 14.58
C ASN A 50 -21.47 0.85 13.56
N ASP A 51 -21.60 0.52 12.27
CA ASP A 51 -20.68 0.97 11.22
C ASP A 51 -20.95 2.44 10.82
N GLU A 52 -20.67 3.34 11.75
CA GLU A 52 -20.73 4.78 11.50
C GLU A 52 -19.70 5.15 10.41
N PHE A 53 -20.06 6.08 9.52
CA PHE A 53 -19.16 6.62 8.48
C PHE A 53 -18.59 5.60 7.48
N ASN A 54 -19.18 4.41 7.37
CA ASN A 54 -18.73 3.36 6.46
C ASN A 54 -17.28 2.91 6.75
N LEU A 55 -16.91 2.87 8.04
CA LEU A 55 -15.57 2.53 8.51
C LEU A 55 -15.14 1.15 8.03
N LYS A 56 -16.05 0.18 8.01
CA LYS A 56 -15.75 -1.18 7.54
C LYS A 56 -15.19 -1.17 6.12
N GLN A 57 -15.81 -0.41 5.21
CA GLN A 57 -15.36 -0.29 3.83
C GLN A 57 -14.03 0.46 3.74
N LEU A 58 -13.90 1.60 4.40
CA LEU A 58 -12.68 2.43 4.37
C LEU A 58 -11.45 1.66 4.87
N MET A 59 -11.59 0.94 6.00
CA MET A 59 -10.53 0.11 6.56
C MET A 59 -10.09 -0.97 5.59
N LEU A 60 -11.04 -1.67 4.96
CA LEU A 60 -10.72 -2.68 3.96
C LEU A 60 -10.01 -2.04 2.77
N GLU A 61 -10.56 -0.98 2.18
CA GLU A 61 -9.96 -0.28 1.05
C GLU A 61 -8.50 0.11 1.34
N ASN A 62 -8.24 0.78 2.47
CA ASN A 62 -6.89 1.17 2.87
C ASN A 62 -5.95 -0.04 2.99
N ALA A 63 -6.40 -1.12 3.64
CA ALA A 63 -5.59 -2.32 3.80
C ALA A 63 -5.28 -3.02 2.47
N TYR A 64 -6.24 -3.06 1.53
CA TYR A 64 -6.01 -3.59 0.19
C TYR A 64 -5.05 -2.72 -0.61
N MET A 65 -5.20 -1.40 -0.54
CA MET A 65 -4.39 -0.45 -1.29
C MET A 65 -2.91 -0.50 -0.90
N ILE A 66 -2.57 -0.74 0.37
CA ILE A 66 -1.18 -0.95 0.80
C ILE A 66 -0.50 -2.04 -0.06
N SER A 67 -1.11 -3.23 -0.15
CA SER A 67 -0.55 -4.35 -0.91
C SER A 67 -0.50 -4.08 -2.42
N SER A 68 -1.53 -3.40 -2.95
CA SER A 68 -1.59 -3.02 -4.37
C SER A 68 -0.48 -2.04 -4.75
N LYS A 69 -0.15 -1.09 -3.86
CA LYS A 69 0.89 -0.10 -4.12
C LYS A 69 2.29 -0.67 -3.96
N ILE A 70 2.49 -1.66 -3.08
CA ILE A 70 3.75 -2.43 -3.05
C ILE A 70 3.94 -3.14 -4.38
N MET A 71 2.91 -3.84 -4.87
CA MET A 71 2.97 -4.51 -6.18
C MET A 71 3.24 -3.51 -7.31
N GLY A 72 2.58 -2.34 -7.30
CA GLY A 72 2.82 -1.27 -8.26
C GLY A 72 4.28 -0.81 -8.27
N ALA A 73 4.84 -0.52 -7.09
CA ALA A 73 6.25 -0.12 -6.96
C ALA A 73 7.26 -1.20 -7.41
N GLU A 74 6.88 -2.47 -7.44
CA GLU A 74 7.77 -3.55 -7.91
C GLU A 74 7.58 -3.89 -9.39
N ALA A 75 6.48 -3.42 -10.00
CA ALA A 75 6.21 -3.59 -11.43
C ALA A 75 7.01 -2.61 -12.31
N GLY A 76 7.67 -1.61 -11.72
CA GLY A 76 8.49 -0.63 -12.43
C GLY A 76 9.79 -0.31 -11.70
N GLU A 77 10.80 0.13 -12.44
CA GLU A 77 12.14 0.41 -11.88
C GLU A 77 12.41 1.90 -11.64
N LEU A 78 11.56 2.80 -12.15
CA LEU A 78 11.76 4.24 -12.06
C LEU A 78 11.60 4.74 -10.62
N TYR A 79 12.62 5.43 -10.11
CA TYR A 79 12.68 5.92 -8.74
C TYR A 79 11.45 6.75 -8.36
N SER A 80 11.11 7.76 -9.15
CA SER A 80 9.93 8.62 -8.97
C SER A 80 8.62 7.81 -8.86
N TYR A 81 8.40 6.86 -9.77
CA TYR A 81 7.23 5.99 -9.77
C TYR A 81 7.15 5.09 -8.53
N ARG A 82 8.29 4.52 -8.10
CA ARG A 82 8.34 3.73 -6.87
C ARG A 82 8.06 4.61 -5.65
N LEU A 83 8.58 5.84 -5.64
CA LEU A 83 8.38 6.80 -4.56
C LEU A 83 6.92 7.27 -4.44
N GLU A 84 6.22 7.46 -5.56
CA GLU A 84 4.77 7.76 -5.58
C GLU A 84 3.92 6.65 -4.95
N ASN A 85 4.23 5.41 -5.31
CA ASN A 85 3.59 4.25 -4.70
C ASN A 85 3.93 4.17 -3.20
N ALA A 86 5.19 4.43 -2.81
CA ALA A 86 5.61 4.48 -1.42
C ALA A 86 4.88 5.57 -0.62
N PHE A 87 4.69 6.76 -1.19
CA PHE A 87 3.91 7.83 -0.58
C PHE A 87 2.45 7.39 -0.35
N SER A 88 1.86 6.73 -1.35
CA SER A 88 0.50 6.18 -1.25
C SER A 88 0.40 5.13 -0.13
N ILE A 89 1.38 4.21 -0.03
CA ILE A 89 1.43 3.21 1.06
C ILE A 89 1.43 3.89 2.43
N LYS A 90 2.29 4.89 2.63
CA LYS A 90 2.36 5.66 3.88
C LYS A 90 1.01 6.32 4.20
N ARG A 91 0.36 6.92 3.21
CA ARG A 91 -0.96 7.52 3.36
C ARG A 91 -1.99 6.50 3.83
N TYR A 92 -2.16 5.39 3.10
CA TYR A 92 -3.16 4.37 3.43
C TYR A 92 -2.89 3.70 4.77
N ALA A 93 -1.63 3.48 5.15
CA ALA A 93 -1.28 2.95 6.46
C ALA A 93 -1.67 3.90 7.60
N ASN A 94 -1.48 5.21 7.43
CA ASN A 94 -1.88 6.21 8.41
C ASN A 94 -3.40 6.36 8.50
N GLU A 95 -4.11 6.33 7.36
CA GLU A 95 -5.57 6.36 7.32
C GLU A 95 -6.16 5.13 8.04
N LEU A 96 -5.64 3.92 7.73
CA LEU A 96 -6.03 2.70 8.43
C LEU A 96 -5.75 2.78 9.94
N LEU A 97 -4.59 3.30 10.36
CA LEU A 97 -4.27 3.46 11.78
C LEU A 97 -5.26 4.40 12.49
N ALA A 98 -5.65 5.50 11.83
CA ALA A 98 -6.63 6.44 12.37
C ALA A 98 -8.02 5.79 12.51
N GLU A 99 -8.46 5.03 11.51
CA GLU A 99 -9.73 4.30 11.52
C GLU A 99 -9.77 3.23 12.62
N VAL A 100 -8.71 2.42 12.74
CA VAL A 100 -8.58 1.42 13.81
C VAL A 100 -8.61 2.07 15.19
N THR A 101 -7.95 3.24 15.34
CA THR A 101 -7.96 4.01 16.59
C THR A 101 -9.35 4.57 16.90
N LEU A 102 -10.11 4.99 15.87
CA LEU A 102 -11.48 5.43 16.04
C LEU A 102 -12.38 4.27 16.51
N CYS A 103 -12.27 3.10 15.90
CA CYS A 103 -12.98 1.88 16.34
C CYS A 103 -12.69 1.59 17.82
N GLU A 104 -11.42 1.61 18.23
CA GLU A 104 -11.00 1.44 19.63
C GLU A 104 -11.67 2.46 20.56
N SER A 105 -11.64 3.74 20.19
CA SER A 105 -12.20 4.84 20.99
C SER A 105 -13.72 4.75 21.16
N LYS A 106 -14.40 4.15 20.18
CA LYS A 106 -15.85 3.95 20.16
C LYS A 106 -16.28 2.62 20.78
N GLY A 107 -15.33 1.77 21.18
CA GLY A 107 -15.62 0.41 21.65
C GLY A 107 -16.17 -0.49 20.54
N MET A 108 -15.89 -0.19 19.27
CA MET A 108 -16.30 -0.97 18.11
C MET A 108 -15.26 -2.06 17.83
N GLY A 109 -15.69 -3.31 17.76
CA GLY A 109 -14.82 -4.45 17.46
C GLY A 109 -14.22 -5.11 18.71
N ASN A 110 -13.24 -5.99 18.48
CA ASN A 110 -12.66 -6.86 19.51
C ASN A 110 -11.36 -6.27 20.10
N THR A 111 -11.30 -6.21 21.43
CA THR A 111 -10.17 -5.69 22.22
C THR A 111 -8.85 -6.45 22.05
N THR A 112 -8.88 -7.65 21.46
CA THR A 112 -7.69 -8.47 21.19
C THR A 112 -7.08 -8.16 19.82
N TYR A 113 -7.89 -8.04 18.78
CA TYR A 113 -7.41 -7.88 17.40
C TYR A 113 -7.00 -6.44 17.06
N ILE A 114 -7.60 -5.45 17.70
CA ILE A 114 -7.28 -4.04 17.48
C ILE A 114 -5.81 -3.72 17.86
N PRO A 115 -5.33 -4.06 19.08
CA PRO A 115 -3.92 -3.83 19.44
C PRO A 115 -2.96 -4.56 18.50
N GLN A 116 -3.28 -5.80 18.14
CA GLN A 116 -2.48 -6.58 17.19
C GLN A 116 -2.39 -5.90 15.82
N LEU A 117 -3.51 -5.42 15.27
CA LEU A 117 -3.51 -4.74 13.98
C LEU A 117 -2.65 -3.46 14.02
N LYS A 118 -2.74 -2.66 15.09
CA LYS A 118 -1.91 -1.46 15.27
C LYS A 118 -0.42 -1.82 15.34
N GLU A 119 -0.06 -2.89 16.03
CA GLU A 119 1.32 -3.37 16.11
C GLU A 119 1.85 -3.82 14.74
N GLU A 120 1.05 -4.53 13.95
CA GLU A 120 1.44 -4.97 12.61
C GLU A 120 1.56 -3.80 11.62
N ILE A 121 0.76 -2.75 11.77
CA ILE A 121 0.92 -1.48 11.02
C ILE A 121 2.26 -0.81 11.38
N GLU A 122 2.63 -0.76 12.67
CA GLU A 122 3.93 -0.25 13.10
C GLU A 122 5.10 -1.11 12.60
N HIS A 123 4.91 -2.43 12.51
CA HIS A 123 5.88 -3.33 11.92
C HIS A 123 6.06 -3.06 10.42
N LEU A 124 4.97 -2.88 9.68
CA LEU A 124 5.01 -2.45 8.28
C LEU A 124 5.78 -1.14 8.14
N ARG A 125 5.55 -0.15 9.02
CA ARG A 125 6.26 1.14 8.99
C ARG A 125 7.78 0.98 9.13
N ARG A 126 8.25 0.05 9.97
CA ARG A 126 9.69 -0.24 10.10
C ARG A 126 10.25 -0.86 8.81
N MET A 127 9.58 -1.87 8.28
CA MET A 127 9.98 -2.53 7.02
C MET A 127 9.92 -1.58 5.81
N PHE A 128 8.97 -0.64 5.82
CA PHE A 128 8.80 0.38 4.80
C PHE A 128 10.03 1.28 4.66
N ILE A 129 10.66 1.66 5.77
CA ILE A 129 11.85 2.52 5.74
C ILE A 129 12.99 1.80 5.01
N GLU A 130 13.26 0.55 5.38
CA GLU A 130 14.30 -0.27 4.74
C GLU A 130 13.98 -0.53 3.26
N TRP A 131 12.72 -0.76 2.92
CA TRP A 131 12.29 -0.99 1.56
C TRP A 131 12.46 0.26 0.67
N VAL A 132 12.08 1.45 1.15
CA VAL A 132 12.27 2.71 0.39
C VAL A 132 13.75 3.06 0.25
N ASP A 133 14.57 2.79 1.27
CA ASP A 133 16.02 3.02 1.21
C ASP A 133 16.72 2.17 0.13
N SER A 134 16.11 1.04 -0.27
CA SER A 134 16.61 0.18 -1.35
C SER A 134 16.38 0.72 -2.77
N PHE A 135 15.67 1.85 -2.93
CA PHE A 135 15.32 2.37 -4.25
C PHE A 135 16.54 3.02 -4.93
N ASP A 136 16.82 2.64 -6.17
CA ASP A 136 17.93 3.18 -6.95
C ASP A 136 17.57 4.56 -7.54
N LYS A 137 18.10 5.62 -6.92
CA LYS A 137 17.90 7.02 -7.32
C LYS A 137 18.50 7.36 -8.70
N THR A 138 19.38 6.52 -9.22
CA THR A 138 20.02 6.76 -10.53
C THR A 138 19.15 6.31 -11.69
N LYS A 139 18.15 5.47 -11.43
CA LYS A 139 17.17 5.00 -12.40
C LYS A 139 15.93 5.87 -12.36
N ASP A 140 15.96 7.00 -13.05
CA ASP A 140 14.79 7.86 -13.19
C ASP A 140 14.74 8.52 -14.57
N VAL A 141 13.57 9.06 -14.90
CA VAL A 141 13.35 9.84 -16.12
C VAL A 141 12.90 11.25 -15.76
N GLU A 142 13.01 12.16 -16.71
CA GLU A 142 12.53 13.50 -16.51
C GLU A 142 10.99 13.51 -16.37
N ASP A 143 10.52 14.01 -15.22
CA ASP A 143 9.12 14.22 -14.94
C ASP A 143 8.77 15.71 -15.04
N ASP A 144 7.74 16.01 -15.84
CA ASP A 144 7.19 17.34 -16.06
C ASP A 144 6.20 17.76 -14.96
N TRP A 145 5.75 16.82 -14.12
CA TRP A 145 4.85 17.09 -12.99
C TRP A 145 5.62 17.62 -11.77
N ALA A 146 6.97 17.59 -11.81
CA ALA A 146 7.90 18.23 -10.88
C ALA A 146 7.68 17.90 -9.39
N LEU A 147 7.14 16.72 -9.07
CA LEU A 147 6.80 16.33 -7.70
C LEU A 147 8.03 16.05 -6.83
N TRP A 148 9.14 15.62 -7.45
CA TRP A 148 10.27 15.00 -6.75
C TRP A 148 11.65 15.63 -7.06
N ARG A 149 11.71 16.73 -7.84
CA ARG A 149 12.98 17.44 -8.07
C ARG A 149 13.39 18.20 -6.82
N ASP A 150 14.62 17.98 -6.37
CA ASP A 150 15.30 18.94 -5.50
C ASP A 150 15.51 20.22 -6.31
N TYR A 151 14.93 21.34 -5.85
CA TYR A 151 15.30 22.68 -6.33
C TYR A 151 16.70 23.03 -5.78
N GLY A 152 17.72 22.31 -6.22
CA GLY A 152 19.09 22.39 -5.75
C GLY A 152 20.06 22.86 -6.83
N GLY A 153 20.00 24.15 -7.17
CA GLY A 153 21.16 24.95 -7.58
C GLY A 153 21.48 25.08 -9.07
N GLU A 154 21.04 26.18 -9.68
CA GLU A 154 21.92 27.23 -10.23
C GLU A 154 21.42 28.60 -9.77
#